data_AF-A0A4Q3WJV0-F1
#
_entry.id   AF-A0A4Q3WJV0-F1
#
_cell.length_a   1.000
_cell.length_b   1.000
_cell.length_c   1.000
_cell.angle_alpha   90.00
_cell.angle_beta   90.00
_cell.angle_gamma   90.00
#
_symmetry.space_group_name_H-M   'P 1'
#
loop_
_entity.id
_entity.type
_entity.pdbx_description
1 polymer ?
#
loop_
_entity_poly.entity_id
_entity_poly.type
_entity_poly.pdbx_seq_one_letter_code
_entity_poly.pdbx_strand_id
1 'polypeptide(L)'
;NSAIQSLILVKKLTSLSFFNLASIVEGQVGAKVREEMLAPFTDRLSVLKSRVQEHPAHRHLFDGLHRFLFEDQVVLHPEKSRSRVRQECKELTYQTMQRSNAWGRLVGQYFPEALRLSIHPQDAHSEKIGILLSPAVDSWVTPWHGVAVLCDREFLLMKRQQAESLGAELVFHEGLPVHFVLNDSPRVALTAVRKGV
;
A
#
# COMPACT_ATOMS: atom_id res chain seq x y z
N ASN A 1 -14.72 -0.78 -0.52
CA ASN A 1 -14.74 -0.12 0.81
C ASN A 1 -15.76 -0.70 1.78
N SER A 2 -16.91 -1.21 1.33
CA SER A 2 -17.96 -1.75 2.21
C SER A 2 -17.46 -2.84 3.18
N ALA A 3 -16.67 -3.81 2.72
CA ALA A 3 -16.16 -4.88 3.57
C ALA A 3 -15.30 -4.39 4.75
N ILE A 4 -14.43 -3.38 4.54
CA ILE A 4 -13.59 -2.85 5.62
C ILE A 4 -14.43 -2.01 6.59
N GLN A 5 -15.42 -1.26 6.09
CA GLN A 5 -16.39 -0.56 6.93
C GLN A 5 -17.17 -1.55 7.80
N SER A 6 -17.64 -2.66 7.24
CA SER A 6 -18.29 -3.74 7.99
C SER A 6 -17.37 -4.33 9.06
N LEU A 7 -16.08 -4.53 8.76
CA LEU A 7 -15.11 -5.02 9.73
C LEU A 7 -14.97 -4.07 10.93
N ILE A 8 -14.86 -2.76 10.70
CA ILE A 8 -14.80 -1.75 11.76
C ILE A 8 -16.03 -1.81 12.66
N LEU A 9 -17.22 -1.92 12.06
CA LEU A 9 -18.48 -2.00 12.79
C LEU A 9 -18.58 -3.29 13.63
N VAL A 10 -18.31 -4.45 13.02
CA VAL A 10 -18.37 -5.76 13.70
C VAL A 10 -17.35 -5.85 14.82
N LYS A 11 -16.15 -5.30 14.63
CA LYS A 11 -15.08 -5.27 15.65
C LYS A 11 -15.22 -4.12 16.64
N LYS A 12 -16.25 -3.27 16.51
CA LYS A 12 -16.52 -2.10 17.37
C LYS A 12 -15.29 -1.20 17.52
N LEU A 13 -14.58 -0.95 16.43
CA LEU A 13 -13.37 -0.11 16.43
C LEU A 13 -13.79 1.38 16.41
N THR A 14 -14.13 1.91 17.58
CA THR A 14 -14.72 3.25 17.74
C THR A 14 -13.75 4.40 17.44
N SER A 15 -12.44 4.15 17.44
CA SER A 15 -11.41 5.14 17.12
C SER A 15 -11.04 5.20 15.63
N LEU A 16 -11.75 4.46 14.77
CA LEU A 16 -11.49 4.44 13.32
C LEU A 16 -12.72 4.91 12.54
N SER A 17 -12.49 5.80 11.58
CA SER A 17 -13.49 6.29 10.64
C SER A 17 -12.96 6.27 9.21
N PHE A 18 -13.86 6.42 8.22
CA PHE A 18 -13.51 6.42 6.82
C PHE A 18 -13.79 7.78 6.19
N PHE A 19 -12.82 8.27 5.42
CA PHE A 19 -12.96 9.43 4.55
C PHE A 19 -12.53 9.05 3.14
N ASN A 20 -13.39 9.27 2.16
CA ASN A 20 -13.12 8.95 0.75
C ASN A 20 -13.74 10.02 -0.17
N LEU A 21 -13.54 9.93 -1.48
CA LEU A 21 -14.05 10.93 -2.43
C LEU A 21 -15.59 11.06 -2.40
N ALA A 22 -16.32 9.97 -2.14
CA ALA A 22 -17.78 10.01 -2.02
C ALA A 22 -18.24 10.63 -0.68
N SER A 23 -17.32 10.92 0.24
CA SER A 23 -17.63 11.74 1.44
C SER A 23 -17.68 13.24 1.12
N ILE A 24 -17.22 13.65 -0.07
CA ILE A 24 -17.09 15.07 -0.46
C ILE A 24 -18.17 15.49 -1.44
N VAL A 25 -18.57 14.61 -2.35
CA VAL A 25 -19.54 14.90 -3.42
C VAL A 25 -20.77 14.02 -3.29
N GLU A 26 -21.93 14.59 -3.63
CA GLU A 26 -23.16 13.82 -3.78
C GLU A 26 -23.15 13.02 -5.09
N GLY A 27 -23.63 11.78 -5.04
CA GLY A 27 -23.76 10.91 -6.21
C GLY A 27 -22.56 9.98 -6.48
N GLN A 28 -22.54 9.39 -7.67
CA GLN A 28 -21.54 8.38 -8.02
C GLN A 28 -20.19 9.01 -8.40
N VAL A 29 -19.12 8.56 -7.72
CA VAL A 29 -17.76 9.00 -8.00
C VAL A 29 -17.14 8.16 -9.13
N GLY A 30 -17.43 8.57 -10.37
CA GLY A 30 -16.82 8.01 -11.58
C GLY A 30 -15.41 8.54 -11.87
N ALA A 31 -14.74 8.02 -12.89
CA ALA A 31 -13.37 8.41 -13.23
C ALA A 31 -13.20 9.91 -13.50
N LYS A 32 -14.13 10.51 -14.25
CA LYS A 32 -14.15 11.94 -14.56
C LYS A 32 -14.27 12.81 -13.31
N VAL A 33 -15.22 12.48 -12.43
CA VAL A 33 -15.42 13.18 -11.15
C VAL A 33 -14.15 13.11 -10.29
N ARG A 34 -13.48 11.94 -10.23
CA ARG A 34 -12.20 11.81 -9.51
C ARG A 34 -11.13 12.73 -10.07
N GLU A 35 -11.02 12.82 -11.38
CA GLU A 35 -10.05 13.69 -12.04
C GLU A 35 -10.34 15.16 -11.75
N GLU A 36 -11.59 15.60 -11.89
CA GLU A 36 -12.02 16.98 -11.60
C GLU A 36 -11.77 17.36 -10.14
N MET A 37 -12.08 16.47 -9.20
CA MET A 37 -11.84 16.70 -7.76
C MET A 37 -10.36 16.82 -7.40
N LEU A 38 -9.50 16.04 -8.07
CA LEU A 38 -8.06 16.02 -7.79
C LEU A 38 -7.27 17.05 -8.61
N ALA A 39 -7.84 17.56 -9.71
CA ALA A 39 -7.16 18.48 -10.62
C ALA A 39 -6.57 19.72 -9.92
N PRO A 40 -7.27 20.41 -9.00
CA PRO A 40 -6.71 21.56 -8.29
C PRO A 40 -5.50 21.22 -7.42
N PHE A 41 -5.37 19.96 -7.01
CA PHE A 41 -4.33 19.47 -6.12
C PHE A 41 -3.22 18.72 -6.86
N THR A 42 -3.33 18.59 -8.18
CA THR A 42 -2.45 17.76 -8.99
C THR A 42 -1.28 18.56 -9.55
N ASP A 43 -0.05 18.18 -9.21
CA ASP A 43 1.14 18.76 -9.84
C ASP A 43 1.25 18.37 -11.31
N ARG A 44 1.89 19.22 -12.12
CA ARG A 44 2.32 18.82 -13.46
C ARG A 44 3.27 17.62 -13.37
N LEU A 45 3.08 16.64 -14.25
CA LEU A 45 3.86 15.41 -14.24
C LEU A 45 5.37 15.66 -14.45
N SER A 46 5.73 16.68 -15.23
CA SER A 46 7.12 17.10 -15.44
C SER A 46 7.80 17.56 -14.15
N VAL A 47 7.08 18.30 -13.30
CA VAL A 47 7.58 18.75 -11.99
C VAL A 47 7.80 17.54 -11.08
N LEU A 48 6.88 16.59 -11.07
CA LEU A 48 7.04 15.36 -10.30
C LEU A 48 8.25 14.54 -10.76
N LYS A 49 8.43 14.40 -12.09
CA LYS A 49 9.58 13.70 -12.67
C LYS A 49 10.91 14.35 -12.28
N SER A 50 11.00 15.68 -12.33
CA SER A 50 12.19 16.44 -11.87
C SER A 50 12.44 16.21 -10.38
N ARG A 51 11.41 16.29 -9.51
CA ARG A 51 11.58 16.00 -8.07
C ARG A 51 12.09 14.59 -7.79
N VAL A 52 11.60 13.57 -8.52
CA VAL A 52 12.09 12.18 -8.40
C VAL A 52 13.56 12.07 -8.83
N GLN A 53 14.02 12.89 -9.78
CA GLN A 53 15.41 12.93 -10.20
C GLN A 53 16.31 13.69 -9.22
N GLU A 54 15.81 14.76 -8.61
CA GLU A 54 16.63 15.69 -7.82
C GLU A 54 16.63 15.35 -6.33
N HIS A 55 15.57 14.72 -5.81
CA HIS A 55 15.41 14.48 -4.38
C HIS A 55 15.42 12.97 -4.05
N PRO A 56 16.38 12.49 -3.22
CA PRO A 56 16.46 11.10 -2.81
C PRO A 56 15.17 10.54 -2.18
N ALA A 57 14.48 11.35 -1.37
CA ALA A 57 13.20 11.00 -0.74
C ALA A 57 12.13 10.61 -1.76
N HIS A 58 11.97 11.45 -2.79
CA HIS A 58 11.00 11.24 -3.85
C HIS A 58 11.38 10.04 -4.73
N ARG A 59 12.68 9.82 -4.94
CA ARG A 59 13.20 8.64 -5.64
C ARG A 59 12.91 7.35 -4.87
N HIS A 60 13.17 7.34 -3.56
CA HIS A 60 12.87 6.19 -2.72
C HIS A 60 11.37 5.85 -2.75
N LEU A 61 10.52 6.88 -2.68
CA LEU A 61 9.08 6.69 -2.81
C LEU A 61 8.68 6.09 -4.17
N PHE A 62 9.26 6.65 -5.24
CA PHE A 62 9.03 6.17 -6.60
C PHE A 62 9.45 4.70 -6.77
N ASP A 63 10.64 4.33 -6.32
CA ASP A 63 11.18 2.98 -6.49
C ASP A 63 10.32 1.93 -5.78
N GLY A 64 9.85 2.22 -4.57
CA GLY A 64 8.96 1.32 -3.84
C GLY A 64 7.58 1.17 -4.49
N LEU A 65 6.98 2.26 -4.96
CA LEU A 65 5.72 2.21 -5.72
C LEU A 65 5.89 1.48 -7.06
N HIS A 66 6.99 1.70 -7.76
CA HIS A 66 7.30 1.04 -9.03
C HIS A 66 7.44 -0.47 -8.85
N ARG A 67 8.11 -0.90 -7.78
CA ARG A 67 8.23 -2.31 -7.42
C ARG A 67 6.86 -2.96 -7.24
N PHE A 68 5.94 -2.33 -6.52
CA PHE A 68 4.60 -2.87 -6.32
C PHE A 68 3.76 -2.93 -7.58
N LEU A 69 3.71 -1.83 -8.33
CA LEU A 69 2.97 -1.81 -9.58
C LEU A 69 3.52 -2.85 -10.56
N PHE A 70 4.84 -3.03 -10.60
CA PHE A 70 5.47 -4.06 -11.43
C PHE A 70 5.04 -5.47 -11.01
N GLU A 71 5.05 -5.78 -9.71
CA GLU A 71 4.65 -7.09 -9.20
C GLU A 71 3.19 -7.42 -9.53
N ASP A 72 2.28 -6.45 -9.35
CA ASP A 72 0.87 -6.61 -9.71
C ASP A 72 0.69 -6.79 -11.22
N GLN A 73 1.33 -5.92 -12.02
CA GLN A 73 1.13 -5.90 -13.47
C GLN A 73 1.71 -7.13 -14.18
N VAL A 74 2.78 -7.74 -13.64
CA VAL A 74 3.31 -9.00 -14.18
C VAL A 74 2.29 -10.13 -14.03
N VAL A 75 1.52 -10.16 -12.93
CA VAL A 75 0.48 -11.17 -12.71
C VAL A 75 -0.75 -10.90 -13.57
N LEU A 76 -1.12 -9.62 -13.73
CA LEU A 76 -2.29 -9.22 -14.54
C LEU A 76 -2.06 -9.34 -16.05
N HIS A 77 -0.80 -9.27 -16.50
CA HIS A 77 -0.41 -9.33 -17.91
C HIS A 77 0.63 -10.42 -18.19
N PRO A 78 0.28 -11.71 -17.97
CA PRO A 78 1.22 -12.83 -18.18
C PRO A 78 1.69 -12.95 -19.63
N GLU A 79 0.95 -12.40 -20.59
CA GLU A 79 1.28 -12.35 -22.01
C GLU A 79 2.43 -11.38 -22.35
N LYS A 80 2.72 -10.41 -21.48
CA LYS A 80 3.75 -9.38 -21.72
C LYS A 80 5.09 -9.82 -21.15
N SER A 81 6.18 -9.46 -21.83
CA SER A 81 7.52 -9.63 -21.27
C SER A 81 7.70 -8.77 -20.02
N ARG A 82 8.47 -9.29 -19.05
CA ARG A 82 8.80 -8.56 -17.82
C ARG A 82 9.45 -7.19 -18.11
N SER A 83 10.26 -7.09 -19.15
CA SER A 83 10.88 -5.81 -19.55
C SER A 83 9.84 -4.79 -20.04
N ARG A 84 8.86 -5.22 -20.83
CA ARG A 84 7.76 -4.37 -21.29
C ARG A 84 6.90 -3.90 -20.13
N VAL A 85 6.50 -4.81 -19.24
CA VAL A 85 5.71 -4.45 -18.03
C VAL A 85 6.48 -3.45 -17.17
N ARG A 86 7.78 -3.65 -16.96
CA ARG A 86 8.61 -2.74 -16.17
C ARG A 86 8.64 -1.32 -16.75
N GLN A 87 8.74 -1.20 -18.07
CA GLN A 87 8.73 0.09 -18.76
C GLN A 87 7.36 0.78 -18.66
N GLU A 88 6.26 0.04 -18.90
CA GLU A 88 4.89 0.57 -18.78
C GLU A 88 4.58 1.01 -17.34
N CYS A 89 5.02 0.23 -16.34
CA CYS A 89 4.86 0.55 -14.93
C CYS A 89 5.57 1.84 -14.51
N LYS A 90 6.65 2.24 -15.20
CA LYS A 90 7.38 3.47 -14.87
C LYS A 90 6.47 4.69 -15.01
N GLU A 91 5.71 4.77 -16.09
CA GLU A 91 4.77 5.87 -16.32
C GLU A 91 3.58 5.79 -15.36
N LEU A 92 3.04 4.59 -15.15
CA LEU A 92 1.97 4.36 -14.18
C LEU A 92 2.38 4.78 -12.76
N THR A 93 3.64 4.56 -12.38
CA THR A 93 4.17 4.94 -11.07
C THR A 93 4.14 6.45 -10.87
N TYR A 94 4.55 7.23 -11.87
CA TYR A 94 4.46 8.69 -11.77
C TYR A 94 3.01 9.15 -11.59
N GLN A 95 2.06 8.56 -12.32
CA GLN A 95 0.64 8.91 -12.18
C GLN A 95 0.07 8.50 -10.82
N THR A 96 0.45 7.33 -10.30
CA THR A 96 0.04 6.87 -8.97
C THR A 96 0.58 7.79 -7.88
N MET A 97 1.85 8.16 -7.96
CA MET A 97 2.47 9.10 -7.03
C MET A 97 1.84 10.50 -7.13
N GLN A 98 1.54 10.97 -8.35
CA GLN A 98 0.84 12.23 -8.59
C GLN A 98 -0.55 12.25 -7.94
N ARG A 99 -1.37 11.22 -8.17
CA ARG A 99 -2.72 11.08 -7.58
C ARG A 99 -2.65 10.94 -6.06
N SER A 100 -1.68 10.20 -5.54
CA SER A 100 -1.45 10.06 -4.09
C SER A 100 -1.10 11.40 -3.43
N ASN A 101 -0.26 12.21 -4.09
CA ASN A 101 0.06 13.56 -3.61
C ASN A 101 -1.15 14.49 -3.67
N ALA A 102 -1.92 14.46 -4.76
CA ALA A 102 -3.14 15.24 -4.91
C ALA A 102 -4.19 14.89 -3.84
N TRP A 103 -4.43 13.59 -3.63
CA TRP A 103 -5.29 13.10 -2.55
C TRP A 103 -4.78 13.54 -1.18
N GLY A 104 -3.47 13.46 -0.96
CA GLY A 104 -2.82 13.92 0.26
C GLY A 104 -3.12 15.39 0.58
N ARG A 105 -3.05 16.28 -0.41
CA ARG A 105 -3.36 17.71 -0.26
C ARG A 105 -4.86 17.96 -0.06
N LEU A 106 -5.72 17.29 -0.84
CA LEU A 106 -7.16 17.39 -0.69
C LEU A 106 -7.59 17.02 0.73
N VAL A 107 -7.13 15.87 1.24
CA VAL A 107 -7.42 15.45 2.62
C VAL A 107 -6.88 16.45 3.64
N GLY A 108 -5.73 17.08 3.37
CA GLY A 108 -5.19 18.15 4.23
C GLY A 108 -6.11 19.38 4.35
N GLN A 109 -6.96 19.65 3.35
CA GLN A 109 -7.96 20.73 3.44
C GLN A 109 -9.08 20.40 4.44
N TYR A 110 -9.45 19.13 4.57
CA TYR A 110 -10.52 18.68 5.47
C TYR A 110 -10.03 18.45 6.91
N PHE A 111 -8.74 18.16 7.08
CA PHE A 111 -8.14 17.84 8.37
C PHE A 111 -6.81 18.59 8.56
N PRO A 112 -6.83 19.94 8.62
CA PRO A 112 -5.62 20.77 8.60
C PRO A 112 -4.72 20.56 9.84
N GLU A 113 -5.31 20.23 10.98
CA GLU A 113 -4.59 20.04 12.25
C GLU A 113 -4.28 18.57 12.56
N ALA A 114 -4.67 17.64 11.66
CA ALA A 114 -4.49 16.22 11.90
C ALA A 114 -3.06 15.77 11.62
N LEU A 115 -2.52 14.90 12.49
CA LEU A 115 -1.30 14.16 12.21
C LEU A 115 -1.47 13.33 10.93
N ARG A 116 -0.53 13.46 10.00
CA ARG A 116 -0.59 12.78 8.70
C ARG A 116 0.15 11.45 8.77
N LEU A 117 -0.56 10.38 9.08
CA LEU A 117 0.02 9.04 9.04
C LEU A 117 0.15 8.52 7.61
N SER A 118 1.20 7.76 7.34
CA SER A 118 1.44 7.10 6.05
C SER A 118 1.90 5.66 6.27
N ILE A 119 1.47 4.78 5.37
CA ILE A 119 1.88 3.36 5.30
C ILE A 119 3.17 3.15 4.48
N HIS A 120 3.75 4.21 3.94
CA HIS A 120 5.02 4.17 3.22
C HIS A 120 6.11 4.83 4.07
N PRO A 121 7.38 4.40 3.93
CA PRO A 121 8.50 5.09 4.56
C PRO A 121 8.49 6.59 4.26
N GLN A 122 8.81 7.38 5.27
CA GLN A 122 8.88 8.84 5.20
C GLN A 122 10.21 9.31 5.76
N ASP A 123 10.74 10.39 5.18
CA ASP A 123 11.92 11.07 5.72
C ASP A 123 11.61 11.72 7.08
N ALA A 124 12.63 11.91 7.90
CA ALA A 124 12.50 12.44 9.27
C ALA A 124 11.86 13.85 9.33
N HIS A 125 11.92 14.62 8.24
CA HIS A 125 11.35 15.96 8.13
C HIS A 125 10.14 16.03 7.18
N SER A 126 9.56 14.87 6.83
CA SER A 126 8.32 14.82 6.05
C SER A 126 7.14 15.31 6.90
N GLU A 127 6.16 15.95 6.26
CA GLU A 127 4.86 16.24 6.88
C GLU A 127 4.12 14.95 7.29
N LYS A 128 4.48 13.82 6.67
CA LYS A 128 3.87 12.52 6.93
C LYS A 128 4.74 11.68 7.85
N ILE A 129 4.11 10.96 8.78
CA ILE A 129 4.75 10.01 9.69
C ILE A 129 4.50 8.60 9.16
N GLY A 130 5.57 7.91 8.78
CA GLY A 130 5.52 6.51 8.38
C GLY A 130 5.18 5.59 9.56
N ILE A 131 4.18 4.73 9.42
CA ILE A 131 3.77 3.75 10.41
C ILE A 131 3.68 2.35 9.79
N LEU A 132 3.92 1.34 10.62
CA LEU A 132 3.58 -0.05 10.30
C LEU A 132 2.22 -0.38 10.90
N LEU A 133 1.36 -1.04 10.13
CA LEU A 133 0.04 -1.48 10.61
C LEU A 133 0.12 -2.80 11.40
N SER A 134 1.22 -3.54 11.24
CA SER A 134 1.52 -4.82 11.88
C SER A 134 3.02 -5.07 11.77
N PRO A 135 3.66 -5.89 12.63
CA PRO A 135 4.99 -6.40 12.34
C PRO A 135 5.08 -6.93 10.91
N ALA A 136 6.12 -6.55 10.17
CA ALA A 136 6.25 -6.90 8.76
C ALA A 136 7.70 -7.24 8.40
N VAL A 137 7.87 -8.09 7.38
CA VAL A 137 9.19 -8.50 6.88
C VAL A 137 9.93 -7.39 6.13
N ASP A 138 9.19 -6.43 5.57
CA ASP A 138 9.67 -5.24 4.87
C ASP A 138 8.72 -4.07 5.19
N SER A 139 9.28 -2.86 5.33
CA SER A 139 8.56 -1.61 5.64
C SER A 139 7.60 -1.14 4.54
N TRP A 140 7.65 -1.79 3.38
CA TRP A 140 6.79 -1.47 2.26
C TRP A 140 5.52 -2.31 2.20
N VAL A 141 5.51 -3.51 2.80
CA VAL A 141 4.37 -4.44 2.67
C VAL A 141 3.17 -3.90 3.44
N THR A 142 2.03 -3.82 2.75
CA THR A 142 0.74 -3.39 3.31
C THR A 142 -0.26 -4.55 3.30
N PRO A 143 -1.28 -4.59 4.18
CA PRO A 143 -2.18 -5.74 4.30
C PRO A 143 -2.86 -6.18 3.01
N TRP A 144 -3.09 -5.26 2.07
CA TRP A 144 -3.70 -5.56 0.76
C TRP A 144 -2.71 -6.01 -0.32
N HIS A 145 -1.40 -6.02 -0.05
CA HIS A 145 -0.35 -6.59 -0.92
C HIS A 145 0.39 -7.76 -0.25
N GLY A 146 -0.17 -8.29 0.83
CA GLY A 146 0.46 -9.34 1.63
C GLY A 146 -0.56 -10.27 2.27
N VAL A 147 -0.06 -11.18 3.09
CA VAL A 147 -0.85 -12.12 3.89
C VAL A 147 -0.38 -12.03 5.34
N ALA A 148 -1.33 -12.16 6.26
CA ALA A 148 -1.02 -12.35 7.67
C ALA A 148 -0.53 -13.78 7.87
N VAL A 149 0.61 -13.95 8.54
CA VAL A 149 1.19 -15.25 8.91
C VAL A 149 1.28 -15.30 10.42
N LEU A 150 0.58 -16.25 11.04
CA LEU A 150 0.69 -16.53 12.47
C LEU A 150 1.96 -17.36 12.71
N CYS A 151 2.94 -16.74 13.37
CA CYS A 151 4.19 -17.35 13.78
C CYS A 151 4.18 -17.43 15.32
N ASP A 152 4.12 -18.64 15.86
CA ASP A 152 3.85 -18.93 17.28
C ASP A 152 2.55 -18.27 17.81
N ARG A 153 2.64 -17.03 18.29
CA ARG A 153 1.54 -16.25 18.89
C ARG A 153 1.41 -14.85 18.31
N GLU A 154 2.22 -14.51 17.31
CA GLU A 154 2.25 -13.19 16.72
C GLU A 154 1.96 -13.25 15.22
N PHE A 155 1.20 -12.27 14.73
CA PHE A 155 1.00 -12.11 13.30
C PHE A 155 2.12 -11.28 12.69
N LEU A 156 2.69 -11.81 11.61
CA LEU A 156 3.69 -11.16 10.78
C LEU A 156 3.13 -10.97 9.36
N LEU A 157 3.29 -9.79 8.81
CA LEU A 157 2.88 -9.46 7.44
C LEU A 157 4.03 -9.74 6.45
N MET A 158 3.75 -10.54 5.43
CA MET A 158 4.69 -10.81 4.33
C MET A 158 3.96 -11.10 3.02
N LYS A 159 4.71 -11.25 1.91
CA LYS A 159 4.10 -11.62 0.63
C LYS A 159 3.66 -13.08 0.67
N ARG A 160 2.58 -13.41 -0.05
CA ARG A 160 2.07 -14.79 -0.15
C ARG A 160 3.14 -15.79 -0.61
N GLN A 161 3.88 -15.45 -1.67
CA GLN A 161 4.96 -16.30 -2.17
C GLN A 161 6.04 -16.57 -1.12
N GLN A 162 6.33 -15.59 -0.25
CA GLN A 162 7.29 -15.78 0.84
C GLN A 162 6.75 -16.76 1.88
N ALA A 163 5.49 -16.59 2.31
CA ALA A 163 4.84 -17.52 3.23
C ALA A 163 4.84 -18.96 2.67
N GLU A 164 4.48 -19.13 1.39
CA GLU A 164 4.48 -20.44 0.72
C GLU A 164 5.90 -21.03 0.64
N SER A 165 6.92 -20.21 0.34
CA SER A 165 8.33 -20.67 0.29
C SER A 165 8.89 -21.10 1.64
N LEU A 166 8.32 -20.59 2.74
CA LEU A 166 8.66 -21.00 4.10
C LEU A 166 7.89 -22.24 4.56
N GLY A 167 7.00 -22.78 3.72
CA GLY A 167 6.15 -23.91 4.09
C GLY A 167 5.00 -23.54 5.02
N ALA A 168 4.58 -22.27 5.03
CA ALA A 168 3.41 -21.85 5.80
C ALA A 168 2.13 -22.47 5.22
N GLU A 169 1.22 -22.89 6.10
CA GLU A 169 -0.03 -23.54 5.71
C GLU A 169 -1.21 -22.55 5.72
N LEU A 170 -2.05 -22.60 4.69
CA LEU A 170 -3.22 -21.72 4.57
C LEU A 170 -4.35 -22.20 5.47
N VAL A 171 -4.84 -21.32 6.34
CA VAL A 171 -5.97 -21.58 7.24
C VAL A 171 -7.27 -21.09 6.61
N PHE A 172 -8.30 -21.92 6.76
CA PHE A 172 -9.67 -21.62 6.35
C PHE A 172 -10.58 -21.41 7.56
N HIS A 173 -11.49 -20.45 7.46
CA HIS A 173 -12.58 -20.24 8.40
C HIS A 173 -13.87 -20.15 7.62
N GLU A 174 -14.85 -21.02 7.94
CA GLU A 174 -16.12 -21.11 7.19
C GLU A 174 -15.92 -21.27 5.67
N GLY A 175 -14.89 -22.04 5.27
CA GLY A 175 -14.55 -22.26 3.86
C GLY A 175 -13.84 -21.10 3.16
N LEU A 176 -13.59 -19.98 3.85
CA LEU A 176 -12.87 -18.84 3.31
C LEU A 176 -11.40 -18.82 3.78
N PRO A 177 -10.44 -18.51 2.90
CA PRO A 177 -9.04 -18.36 3.30
C PRO A 177 -8.87 -17.10 4.17
N VAL A 178 -8.22 -17.24 5.33
CA VAL A 178 -8.12 -16.14 6.32
C VAL A 178 -6.69 -15.68 6.61
N HIS A 179 -5.74 -16.59 6.80
CA HIS A 179 -4.33 -16.30 7.10
C HIS A 179 -3.49 -17.56 6.89
N PHE A 180 -2.17 -17.44 6.99
CA PHE A 180 -1.24 -18.57 7.01
C PHE A 180 -0.74 -18.86 8.42
N VAL A 181 -0.31 -20.08 8.71
CA VAL A 181 0.38 -20.45 9.95
C VAL A 181 1.76 -21.01 9.62
N LEU A 182 2.77 -20.61 10.39
CA LEU A 182 4.12 -21.12 10.30
C LEU A 182 4.60 -21.57 11.69
N ASN A 183 5.09 -22.80 11.81
CA ASN A 183 5.60 -23.38 13.06
C ASN A 183 7.04 -22.91 13.36
N ASP A 184 7.28 -21.60 13.29
CA ASP A 184 8.56 -20.96 13.58
C ASP A 184 8.33 -19.65 14.33
N SER A 185 9.34 -19.21 15.08
CA SER A 185 9.26 -17.89 15.74
C SER A 185 9.31 -16.73 14.73
N PRO A 186 8.64 -15.60 15.03
CA PRO A 186 8.65 -14.41 14.17
C PRO A 186 10.07 -13.94 13.80
N ARG A 187 11.03 -14.04 14.73
CA ARG A 187 12.43 -13.65 14.51
C ARG A 187 13.12 -14.55 13.49
N VAL A 188 12.86 -15.86 13.55
CA VAL A 188 13.41 -16.84 12.59
C VAL A 188 12.81 -16.58 11.21
N ALA A 189 11.49 -16.39 11.12
CA ALA A 189 10.81 -16.07 9.87
C ALA A 189 11.35 -14.77 9.23
N LEU A 190 11.49 -13.70 10.02
CA LEU A 190 12.09 -12.43 9.58
C LEU A 190 13.51 -12.61 9.03
N THR A 191 14.32 -13.43 9.72
CA THR A 191 15.71 -13.69 9.30
C THR A 191 15.76 -14.53 8.02
N ALA A 192 14.89 -15.54 7.90
CA ALA A 192 14.80 -16.40 6.73
C ALA A 192 14.38 -15.59 5.49
N VAL A 193 13.37 -14.73 5.62
CA VAL A 193 12.93 -13.86 4.51
C VAL A 193 14.04 -12.91 4.08
N ARG A 194 14.79 -12.31 5.02
CA ARG A 194 15.91 -11.41 4.70
C ARG A 194 17.10 -12.11 4.03
N LYS A 195 17.29 -13.41 4.24
CA LYS A 195 18.35 -14.21 3.59
C LYS A 195 17.98 -14.72 2.20
N GLY A 196 16.69 -14.79 1.89
CA GLY A 196 16.16 -15.26 0.60
C GLY A 196 15.83 -14.14 -0.41
N VAL A 197 16.16 -12.89 -0.09
CA VAL A 197 16.03 -11.70 -0.97
C VAL A 197 17.40 -11.32 -1.52
#